data_AF-A0A2V9F9C5-F1
#
_entry.id   AF-A0A2V9F9C5-F1
#
_cell.length_a   1.000
_cell.length_b   1.000
_cell.length_c   1.000
_cell.angle_alpha   90.00
_cell.angle_beta   90.00
_cell.angle_gamma   90.00
#
_symmetry.space_group_name_H-M   'P 1'
#
loop_
_entity.id
_entity.type
_entity.pdbx_description
1 polymer ?
#
loop_
_entity_poly.entity_id
_entity_poly.type
_entity_poly.pdbx_seq_one_letter_code
_entity_poly.pdbx_strand_id
1 'polypeptide(L)'
;MIRSSRFVVVLLATLLSLATLTKAGPPLICHSVEIGAAKSLPWISHDWNLSGGETYDTKNLVRDTLEILAPDTPVLVRMETLRRATLYARKDSRAAKELLARLHARATSAESSGRPDALAWFDVGYLAEAYKQWIGQSWMKVAKDEQNPAAGVDGYALVKKAIGLRGLPLR
;
A
#
# COMPACT_ATOMS: atom_id res chain seq x y z
N MET A 1 -21.62 35.21 39.92
CA MET A 1 -21.73 34.24 38.80
C MET A 1 -20.49 34.17 37.89
N ILE A 2 -19.26 34.47 38.37
CA ILE A 2 -18.05 34.54 37.49
C ILE A 2 -17.09 33.34 37.71
N ARG A 3 -17.25 32.58 38.80
CA ARG A 3 -16.33 31.50 39.17
C ARG A 3 -16.54 30.22 38.36
N SER A 4 -17.75 29.98 37.84
CA SER A 4 -18.14 28.74 37.15
C SER A 4 -17.62 28.65 35.71
N SER A 5 -17.45 29.80 35.03
CA SER A 5 -17.01 29.84 33.63
C SER A 5 -15.54 29.43 33.44
N ARG A 6 -14.68 29.69 34.44
CA ARG A 6 -13.26 29.29 34.41
C ARG A 6 -13.06 27.79 34.51
N PHE A 7 -13.94 27.09 35.24
CA PHE A 7 -13.85 25.63 35.36
C PHE A 7 -14.27 24.92 34.07
N VAL A 8 -15.25 25.45 33.35
CA VAL A 8 -15.71 24.86 32.08
C VAL A 8 -14.60 24.93 31.01
N VAL A 9 -13.87 26.04 30.92
CA VAL A 9 -12.77 26.20 29.95
C VAL A 9 -11.60 25.26 30.26
N VAL A 10 -11.26 25.10 31.54
CA VAL A 10 -10.18 24.18 31.95
C VAL A 10 -10.57 22.72 31.68
N LEU A 11 -11.84 22.35 31.91
CA LEU A 11 -12.33 21.00 31.63
C LEU A 11 -12.36 20.68 30.13
N LEU A 12 -12.70 21.66 29.28
CA LEU A 12 -12.68 21.48 27.82
C LEU A 12 -11.24 21.30 27.29
N ALA A 13 -10.30 22.07 27.83
CA ALA A 13 -8.88 22.01 27.44
C ALA A 13 -8.20 20.69 27.82
N THR A 14 -8.59 20.08 28.95
CA THR A 14 -8.10 18.74 29.35
C THR A 14 -8.73 17.61 28.52
N LEU A 15 -9.98 17.73 28.08
CA LEU A 15 -10.62 16.75 27.18
C LEU A 15 -10.00 16.76 25.77
N LEU A 16 -9.57 17.92 25.27
CA LEU A 16 -8.89 18.05 23.97
C LEU A 16 -7.44 17.53 23.96
N SER A 17 -6.81 17.38 25.13
CA SER A 17 -5.43 16.86 25.23
C SER A 17 -5.35 15.34 25.29
N LEU A 18 -6.49 14.63 25.33
CA LEU A 18 -6.59 13.19 25.05
C LEU A 18 -6.76 12.88 23.55
N ALA A 19 -6.54 13.86 22.65
CA ALA A 19 -6.44 13.60 21.23
C ALA A 19 -5.40 12.50 21.01
N THR A 20 -5.93 11.32 20.68
CA THR A 20 -5.21 10.06 20.60
C THR A 20 -3.96 10.24 19.76
N LEU A 21 -2.80 9.81 20.29
CA LEU A 21 -1.73 9.32 19.43
C LEU A 21 -2.38 8.27 18.53
N THR A 22 -2.67 8.63 17.28
CA THR A 22 -3.00 7.67 16.25
C THR A 22 -1.70 6.90 16.06
N LYS A 23 -1.51 5.84 16.86
CA LYS A 23 -0.46 4.87 16.65
C LYS A 23 -0.74 4.33 15.27
N ALA A 24 -0.01 4.84 14.29
CA ALA A 24 -0.07 4.32 12.94
C ALA A 24 0.01 2.80 13.08
N GLY A 25 -0.91 2.09 12.42
CA GLY A 25 -0.88 0.64 12.39
C GLY A 25 0.53 0.16 12.04
N PRO A 26 0.87 -1.10 12.38
CA PRO A 26 2.20 -1.59 12.08
C PRO A 26 2.49 -1.42 10.57
N PRO A 27 3.77 -1.25 10.18
CA PRO A 27 4.13 -0.94 8.79
C PRO A 27 3.50 -1.92 7.80
N LEU A 28 3.13 -1.44 6.61
CA LEU A 28 2.44 -2.22 5.58
C LEU A 28 3.24 -3.45 5.14
N ILE A 29 4.56 -3.43 5.34
CA ILE A 29 5.49 -4.47 4.89
C ILE A 29 5.75 -5.56 5.93
N CYS A 30 5.79 -5.20 7.21
CA CYS A 30 6.37 -6.05 8.25
C CYS A 30 5.45 -7.18 8.71
N HIS A 31 4.15 -7.13 8.43
CA HIS A 31 3.23 -8.20 8.80
C HIS A 31 2.52 -8.73 7.57
N SER A 32 2.48 -10.05 7.44
CA SER A 32 1.63 -10.71 6.47
C SER A 32 0.17 -10.36 6.73
N VAL A 33 -0.57 -10.13 5.66
CA VAL A 33 -2.03 -10.04 5.72
C VAL A 33 -2.58 -11.46 5.59
N GLU A 34 -3.47 -11.85 6.50
CA GLU A 34 -4.11 -13.17 6.48
C GLU A 34 -5.05 -13.28 5.27
N ILE A 35 -4.84 -14.31 4.46
CA ILE A 35 -5.57 -14.54 3.20
C ILE A 35 -6.24 -15.92 3.13
N GLY A 36 -6.22 -16.69 4.22
CA GLY A 36 -6.76 -18.04 4.27
C GLY A 36 -6.09 -18.96 3.24
N ALA A 37 -6.90 -19.72 2.50
CA ALA A 37 -6.43 -20.64 1.45
C ALA A 37 -6.19 -19.96 0.09
N ALA A 38 -6.33 -18.64 -0.01
CA ALA A 38 -6.08 -17.92 -1.26
C ALA A 38 -4.59 -17.96 -1.64
N LYS A 39 -4.29 -17.90 -2.93
CA LYS A 39 -2.92 -17.90 -3.45
C LYS A 39 -2.44 -16.46 -3.67
N SER A 40 -1.16 -16.23 -3.38
CA SER A 40 -0.44 -14.98 -3.67
C SER A 40 0.93 -15.32 -4.28
N LEU A 41 1.79 -14.32 -4.48
CA LEU A 41 3.18 -14.53 -4.90
C LEU A 41 3.85 -15.55 -3.96
N PRO A 42 4.73 -16.42 -4.48
CA PRO A 42 5.45 -17.39 -3.67
C PRO A 42 6.08 -16.72 -2.45
N TRP A 43 6.01 -17.38 -1.29
CA TRP A 43 6.63 -16.90 -0.06
C TRP A 43 6.98 -18.12 0.77
N ILE A 44 8.27 -18.32 1.02
CA ILE A 44 8.78 -19.50 1.73
C ILE A 44 9.33 -19.17 3.12
N SER A 45 9.42 -17.88 3.48
CA SER A 45 9.90 -17.43 4.77
C SER A 45 8.76 -17.41 5.79
N HIS A 46 9.01 -17.90 7.00
CA HIS A 46 8.12 -17.69 8.15
C HIS A 46 8.40 -16.34 8.85
N ASP A 47 9.45 -15.63 8.45
CA ASP A 47 9.82 -14.32 8.97
C ASP A 47 9.11 -13.17 8.22
N TRP A 48 9.13 -11.99 8.84
CA TRP A 48 8.58 -10.76 8.29
C TRP A 48 9.30 -10.26 7.02
N ASN A 49 10.50 -10.77 6.74
CA ASN A 49 11.39 -10.35 5.66
C ASN A 49 11.83 -11.55 4.79
N LEU A 50 12.35 -11.24 3.60
CA LEU A 50 13.05 -12.22 2.76
C LEU A 50 14.23 -12.81 3.53
N SER A 51 14.15 -14.12 3.77
CA SER A 51 15.17 -14.93 4.44
C SER A 51 16.43 -15.13 3.58
N GLY A 52 16.33 -14.88 2.28
CA GLY A 52 17.38 -15.13 1.31
C GLY A 52 17.28 -16.50 0.63
N GLY A 53 16.42 -17.39 1.14
CA GLY A 53 16.15 -18.69 0.51
C GLY A 53 15.18 -18.61 -0.67
N GLU A 54 14.54 -17.46 -0.90
CA GLU A 54 13.53 -17.32 -1.94
C GLU A 54 14.15 -17.42 -3.34
N THR A 55 13.77 -18.46 -4.10
CA THR A 55 14.22 -18.71 -5.48
C THR A 55 13.31 -18.07 -6.54
N TYR A 56 12.44 -17.14 -6.13
CA TYR A 56 11.51 -16.47 -7.04
C TYR A 56 12.26 -15.57 -8.04
N ASP A 57 12.00 -15.77 -9.34
CA ASP A 57 12.59 -14.97 -10.40
C ASP A 57 11.81 -13.65 -10.57
N THR A 58 12.44 -12.53 -10.20
CA THR A 58 11.84 -11.19 -10.25
C THR A 58 11.49 -10.74 -11.66
N LYS A 59 11.98 -11.41 -12.72
CA LYS A 59 11.53 -11.17 -14.10
C LYS A 59 10.05 -11.48 -14.30
N ASN A 60 9.48 -12.37 -13.49
CA ASN A 60 8.06 -12.71 -13.53
C ASN A 60 7.20 -11.81 -12.62
N LEU A 61 7.83 -10.97 -11.79
CA LEU A 61 7.16 -10.20 -10.73
C LEU A 61 5.96 -9.42 -11.24
N VAL A 62 6.14 -8.67 -12.32
CA VAL A 62 5.08 -7.82 -12.89
C VAL A 62 3.92 -8.67 -13.39
N ARG A 63 4.22 -9.71 -14.19
CA ARG A 63 3.20 -10.58 -14.79
C ARG A 63 2.38 -11.28 -13.69
N ASP A 64 3.05 -11.96 -12.78
CA ASP A 64 2.40 -12.76 -11.74
C ASP A 64 1.58 -11.88 -10.79
N THR A 65 2.10 -10.68 -10.45
CA THR A 65 1.36 -9.72 -9.62
C THR A 65 0.08 -9.28 -10.33
N LEU A 66 0.13 -8.92 -11.61
CA LEU A 66 -1.05 -8.48 -12.35
C LEU A 66 -2.08 -9.60 -12.54
N GLU A 67 -1.63 -10.84 -12.73
CA GLU A 67 -2.50 -12.02 -12.82
C GLU A 67 -3.24 -12.27 -11.50
N ILE A 68 -2.55 -12.19 -10.36
CA ILE A 68 -3.18 -12.34 -9.04
C ILE A 68 -4.13 -11.18 -8.74
N LEU A 69 -3.84 -9.96 -9.19
CA LEU A 69 -4.67 -8.77 -8.98
C LEU A 69 -5.85 -8.65 -9.99
N ALA A 70 -6.35 -9.79 -10.48
CA ALA A 70 -7.55 -9.89 -11.31
C ALA A 70 -8.77 -9.19 -10.67
N PRO A 71 -9.81 -8.79 -11.43
CA PRO A 71 -10.91 -7.95 -10.92
C PRO A 71 -11.64 -8.47 -9.67
N ASP A 72 -11.83 -9.78 -9.57
CA ASP A 72 -12.54 -10.47 -8.48
C ASP A 72 -11.67 -10.74 -7.24
N THR A 73 -10.36 -10.44 -7.30
CA THR A 73 -9.44 -10.68 -6.19
C THR A 73 -9.86 -9.89 -4.93
N PRO A 74 -10.05 -10.57 -3.78
CA PRO A 74 -10.39 -9.92 -2.52
C PRO A 74 -9.32 -8.92 -2.06
N VAL A 75 -9.74 -7.84 -1.41
CA VAL A 75 -8.84 -6.74 -0.98
C VAL A 75 -7.66 -7.24 -0.12
N LEU A 76 -7.91 -8.17 0.80
CA LEU A 76 -6.84 -8.73 1.64
C LEU A 76 -5.78 -9.49 0.83
N VAL A 77 -6.20 -10.23 -0.21
CA VAL A 77 -5.30 -10.91 -1.14
C VAL A 77 -4.49 -9.91 -1.95
N ARG A 78 -5.11 -8.79 -2.37
CA ARG A 78 -4.40 -7.71 -3.05
C ARG A 78 -3.31 -7.11 -2.17
N MET A 79 -3.65 -6.78 -0.92
CA MET A 79 -2.72 -6.22 0.05
C MET A 79 -1.53 -7.16 0.29
N GLU A 80 -1.77 -8.44 0.56
CA GLU A 80 -0.69 -9.41 0.76
C GLU A 80 0.18 -9.58 -0.50
N THR A 81 -0.44 -9.58 -1.67
CA THR A 81 0.27 -9.69 -2.95
C THR A 81 1.18 -8.49 -3.20
N LEU A 82 0.68 -7.27 -2.99
CA LEU A 82 1.46 -6.05 -3.15
C LEU A 82 2.56 -5.91 -2.09
N ARG A 83 2.32 -6.42 -0.87
CA ARG A 83 3.32 -6.52 0.19
C ARG A 83 4.47 -7.42 -0.24
N ARG A 84 4.19 -8.65 -0.67
CA ARG A 84 5.21 -9.60 -1.18
C ARG A 84 5.90 -9.04 -2.42
N ALA A 85 5.16 -8.41 -3.32
CA ALA A 85 5.71 -7.79 -4.51
C ALA A 85 6.72 -6.69 -4.16
N THR A 86 6.45 -5.89 -3.13
CA THR A 86 7.38 -4.88 -2.63
C THR A 86 8.67 -5.48 -2.08
N LEU A 87 8.56 -6.60 -1.36
CA LEU A 87 9.72 -7.31 -0.84
C LEU A 87 10.62 -7.83 -1.96
N TYR A 88 10.04 -8.37 -3.04
CA TYR A 88 10.78 -8.80 -4.22
C TYR A 88 11.34 -7.63 -5.04
N ALA A 89 10.53 -6.60 -5.28
CA ALA A 89 10.88 -5.41 -6.06
C ALA A 89 12.09 -4.66 -5.48
N ARG A 90 12.36 -4.78 -4.18
CA ARG A 90 13.53 -4.15 -3.54
C ARG A 90 14.87 -4.55 -4.17
N LYS A 91 14.96 -5.74 -4.77
CA LYS A 91 16.18 -6.28 -5.38
C LYS A 91 16.24 -6.03 -6.89
N ASP A 92 15.18 -5.47 -7.47
CA ASP A 92 15.01 -5.31 -8.91
C ASP A 92 14.24 -4.01 -9.19
N SER A 93 14.96 -2.89 -9.29
CA SER A 93 14.34 -1.58 -9.52
C SER A 93 13.66 -1.45 -10.88
N ARG A 94 14.08 -2.24 -11.86
CA ARG A 94 13.39 -2.31 -13.16
C ARG A 94 12.00 -2.89 -12.97
N ALA A 95 11.89 -4.05 -12.30
CA ALA A 95 10.60 -4.64 -11.98
C ALA A 95 9.75 -3.73 -11.09
N ALA A 96 10.36 -3.01 -10.15
CA ALA A 96 9.67 -2.05 -9.29
C ALA A 96 9.01 -0.91 -10.09
N LYS A 97 9.78 -0.26 -10.98
CA LYS A 97 9.29 0.81 -11.86
C LYS A 97 8.21 0.29 -12.82
N GLU A 98 8.44 -0.87 -13.42
CA GLU A 98 7.49 -1.46 -14.35
C GLU A 98 6.16 -1.81 -13.66
N LEU A 99 6.20 -2.44 -12.48
CA LEU A 99 4.99 -2.81 -11.75
C LEU A 99 4.14 -1.58 -11.42
N LEU A 100 4.74 -0.53 -10.85
CA LEU A 100 4.03 0.71 -10.53
C LEU A 100 3.41 1.35 -11.78
N ALA A 101 4.18 1.42 -12.87
CA ALA A 101 3.70 1.98 -14.14
C ALA A 101 2.52 1.17 -14.72
N ARG A 102 2.57 -0.17 -14.68
CA ARG A 102 1.51 -1.04 -15.20
C ARG A 102 0.22 -0.94 -14.39
N LEU A 103 0.32 -0.91 -13.05
CA LEU A 103 -0.84 -0.71 -12.19
C LEU A 103 -1.48 0.66 -12.44
N HIS A 104 -0.66 1.71 -12.56
CA HIS A 104 -1.15 3.05 -12.84
C HIS A 104 -1.84 3.12 -14.21
N ALA A 105 -1.23 2.54 -15.24
CA ALA A 105 -1.81 2.46 -16.59
C ALA A 105 -3.14 1.69 -16.61
N ARG A 106 -3.26 0.61 -15.85
CA ARG A 106 -4.53 -0.13 -15.69
C ARG A 106 -5.61 0.76 -15.08
N ALA A 107 -5.28 1.50 -14.02
CA ALA A 107 -6.23 2.37 -13.33
C ALA A 107 -6.69 3.55 -14.22
N THR A 108 -5.75 4.20 -14.93
CA THR A 108 -6.08 5.30 -15.85
C THR A 108 -6.83 4.84 -17.09
N SER A 109 -6.50 3.65 -17.63
CA SER A 109 -7.23 3.09 -18.77
C SER A 109 -8.67 2.73 -18.43
N ALA A 110 -8.94 2.21 -17.23
CA ALA A 110 -10.30 1.96 -16.77
C ALA A 110 -11.09 3.27 -16.66
N GLU A 111 -10.48 4.29 -16.05
CA GLU A 111 -11.08 5.63 -15.92
C GLU A 111 -11.37 6.29 -17.29
N SER A 112 -10.42 6.25 -18.22
CA SER A 112 -10.62 6.84 -19.57
C SER A 112 -11.66 6.09 -20.40
N SER A 113 -11.90 4.81 -20.11
CA SER A 113 -12.97 4.01 -20.73
C SER A 113 -14.36 4.28 -20.15
N GLY A 114 -14.50 5.24 -19.22
CA GLY A 114 -15.78 5.57 -18.57
C GLY A 114 -16.22 4.56 -17.51
N ARG A 115 -15.37 3.59 -17.16
CA ARG A 115 -15.63 2.54 -16.16
C ARG A 115 -14.52 2.54 -15.11
N PRO A 116 -14.44 3.58 -14.26
CA PRO A 116 -13.37 3.68 -13.28
C PRO A 116 -13.37 2.49 -12.33
N ASP A 117 -12.23 1.84 -12.19
CA ASP A 117 -12.05 0.67 -11.33
C ASP A 117 -11.47 1.11 -9.98
N ALA A 118 -12.30 1.00 -8.93
CA ALA A 118 -11.90 1.33 -7.57
C ALA A 118 -10.72 0.48 -7.07
N LEU A 119 -10.69 -0.82 -7.38
CA LEU A 119 -9.62 -1.72 -6.93
C LEU A 119 -8.33 -1.48 -7.71
N ALA A 120 -8.41 -1.07 -8.97
CA ALA A 120 -7.23 -0.65 -9.72
C ALA A 120 -6.55 0.58 -9.08
N TRP A 121 -7.32 1.59 -8.64
CA TRP A 121 -6.78 2.74 -7.92
C TRP A 121 -6.25 2.38 -6.52
N PHE A 122 -6.91 1.46 -5.84
CA PHE A 122 -6.44 0.93 -4.55
C PHE A 122 -5.06 0.29 -4.69
N ASP A 123 -4.87 -0.58 -5.69
CA ASP A 123 -3.61 -1.31 -5.90
C ASP A 123 -2.43 -0.36 -6.14
N VAL A 124 -2.63 0.71 -6.92
CA VAL A 124 -1.60 1.75 -7.14
C VAL A 124 -1.27 2.47 -5.83
N GLY A 125 -2.29 2.91 -5.11
CA GLY A 125 -2.10 3.65 -3.87
C GLY A 125 -1.40 2.83 -2.79
N TYR A 126 -1.83 1.57 -2.62
CA TYR A 126 -1.23 0.66 -1.66
C TYR A 126 0.23 0.36 -2.02
N LEU A 127 0.54 0.05 -3.28
CA LEU A 127 1.91 -0.21 -3.70
C LEU A 127 2.82 1.01 -3.52
N ALA A 128 2.32 2.21 -3.83
CA ALA A 128 3.09 3.44 -3.68
C ALA A 128 3.50 3.67 -2.21
N GLU A 129 2.58 3.49 -1.27
CA GLU A 129 2.89 3.63 0.17
C GLU A 129 3.78 2.48 0.68
N ALA A 130 3.58 1.26 0.20
CA ALA A 130 4.46 0.12 0.48
C ALA A 130 5.89 0.38 0.00
N TYR A 131 6.05 0.92 -1.22
CA TYR A 131 7.35 1.29 -1.77
C TYR A 131 8.00 2.39 -0.95
N LYS A 132 7.28 3.45 -0.56
CA LYS A 132 7.82 4.53 0.29
C LYS A 132 8.35 4.01 1.62
N GLN A 133 7.66 3.05 2.23
CA GLN A 133 8.10 2.43 3.48
C GLN A 133 9.33 1.55 3.32
N TRP A 134 9.51 0.90 2.17
CA TRP A 134 10.53 -0.14 1.98
C TRP A 134 11.73 0.28 1.14
N ILE A 135 11.49 0.89 -0.01
CA ILE A 135 12.50 1.20 -1.04
C ILE A 135 13.12 2.58 -0.78
N GLY A 136 14.44 2.69 -0.91
CA GLY A 136 15.17 3.96 -0.73
C GLY A 136 15.34 4.40 0.72
N GLN A 137 15.07 3.51 1.68
CA GLN A 137 15.30 3.75 3.10
C GLN A 137 16.81 3.73 3.42
N SER A 138 17.29 4.67 4.24
CA SER A 138 18.72 4.85 4.56
C SER A 138 19.36 3.65 5.28
N TRP A 139 18.56 2.87 6.01
CA TRP A 139 18.99 1.64 6.67
C TRP A 139 19.09 0.44 5.70
N MET A 140 18.53 0.58 4.50
CA MET A 140 18.69 -0.38 3.42
C MET A 140 19.91 0.06 2.59
N LYS A 141 20.94 -0.80 2.50
CA LYS A 141 22.15 -0.53 1.69
C LYS A 141 21.82 -0.63 0.19
N VAL A 142 21.02 0.30 -0.30
CA VAL A 142 20.70 0.47 -1.71
C VAL A 142 21.64 1.54 -2.27
N ALA A 143 21.98 1.45 -3.55
CA ALA A 143 22.82 2.43 -4.21
C ALA A 143 22.15 3.83 -4.12
N LYS A 144 22.95 4.88 -3.84
CA LYS A 144 22.47 6.25 -3.57
C LYS A 144 21.67 6.85 -4.73
N ASP A 145 21.82 6.32 -5.93
CA ASP A 145 21.18 6.73 -7.18
C ASP A 145 19.84 6.03 -7.45
N GLU A 146 19.48 5.01 -6.67
CA GLU A 146 18.25 4.26 -6.85
C GLU A 146 17.09 4.95 -6.11
N GLN A 147 16.56 6.00 -6.73
CA GLN A 147 15.38 6.72 -6.25
C GLN A 147 14.18 5.78 -6.14
N ASN A 148 13.43 5.89 -5.04
CA ASN A 148 12.16 5.20 -4.86
C ASN A 148 11.22 5.45 -6.06
N PRO A 149 10.73 4.41 -6.77
CA PRO A 149 9.84 4.58 -7.92
C PRO A 149 8.53 5.31 -7.61
N ALA A 150 8.08 5.26 -6.36
CA ALA A 150 6.87 5.93 -5.90
C ALA A 150 7.13 7.37 -5.38
N ALA A 151 8.36 7.90 -5.53
CA ALA A 151 8.65 9.29 -5.20
C ALA A 151 7.73 10.24 -6.00
N GLY A 152 7.04 11.14 -5.30
CA GLY A 152 6.07 12.07 -5.89
C GLY A 152 4.68 11.51 -6.15
N VAL A 153 4.43 10.20 -5.95
CA VAL A 153 3.09 9.61 -6.05
C VAL A 153 2.40 9.74 -4.70
N ASP A 154 1.26 10.41 -4.61
CA ASP A 154 0.45 10.45 -3.37
C ASP A 154 -0.46 9.20 -3.27
N GLY A 155 0.10 8.11 -2.74
CA GLY A 155 -0.61 6.84 -2.63
C GLY A 155 -1.83 6.91 -1.71
N TYR A 156 -1.77 7.68 -0.64
CA TYR A 156 -2.93 7.90 0.24
C TYR A 156 -4.08 8.60 -0.49
N ALA A 157 -3.80 9.61 -1.32
CA ALA A 157 -4.82 10.22 -2.17
C ALA A 157 -5.46 9.23 -3.14
N LEU A 158 -4.67 8.31 -3.72
CA LEU A 158 -5.19 7.26 -4.60
C LEU A 158 -6.06 6.24 -3.85
N VAL A 159 -5.70 5.86 -2.62
CA VAL A 159 -6.56 5.03 -1.77
C VAL A 159 -7.87 5.74 -1.42
N LYS A 160 -7.83 7.04 -1.09
CA LYS A 160 -9.05 7.83 -0.88
C LYS A 160 -9.93 7.89 -2.13
N LYS A 161 -9.32 8.02 -3.32
CA LYS A 161 -10.03 7.95 -4.61
C LYS A 161 -10.72 6.60 -4.78
N ALA A 162 -10.03 5.50 -4.51
CA ALA A 162 -10.60 4.15 -4.57
C ALA A 162 -11.82 3.98 -3.65
N ILE A 163 -11.73 4.48 -2.40
CA ILE A 163 -12.85 4.47 -1.45
C ILE A 163 -14.04 5.27 -2.00
N GLY A 164 -13.77 6.48 -2.52
CA GLY A 164 -14.79 7.33 -3.14
C GLY A 164 -15.51 6.64 -4.30
N LEU A 165 -14.76 5.97 -5.19
CA LEU A 165 -15.31 5.24 -6.33
C LEU A 165 -16.20 4.06 -5.91
N ARG A 166 -15.82 3.33 -4.85
CA ARG A 166 -16.62 2.19 -4.34
C ARG A 166 -17.89 2.63 -3.61
N GLY A 167 -17.90 3.85 -3.06
CA GLY A 167 -19.06 4.45 -2.42
C GLY A 167 -20.11 5.02 -3.38
N LEU A 168 -19.84 5.04 -4.69
CA LEU A 168 -20.82 5.47 -5.69
C LEU A 168 -21.81 4.34 -5.97
N PRO A 169 -23.13 4.64 -6.08
CA PRO A 169 -24.10 3.65 -6.52
C PRO A 169 -23.74 3.16 -7.93
N LEU A 170 -23.86 1.84 -8.15
CA LEU A 170 -23.69 1.22 -9.47
C LEU A 170 -24.60 1.96 -10.47
N ARG A 171 -24.00 2.60 -11.48
CA ARG A 171 -24.73 3.19 -12.61
C ARG A 171 -24.94 2.15 -13.69
#